data_AF-A0A440JZA9-F1
#
_entry.id   AF-A0A440JZA9-F1
#
_cell.length_a   1.000
_cell.length_b   1.000
_cell.length_c   1.000
_cell.angle_alpha   90.00
_cell.angle_beta   90.00
_cell.angle_gamma   90.00
#
_symmetry.space_group_name_H-M   'P 1'
#
loop_
_entity.id
_entity.type
_entity.pdbx_description
1 polymer ?
#
loop_
_entity_poly.entity_id
_entity_poly.type
_entity_poly.pdbx_seq_one_letter_code
_entity_poly.pdbx_strand_id
1 'polypeptide(L)'
;ASRPDTLYVSTGGGWSPATDAAIRLVAERPEARLVAATDANPQGEVFVARLRELALELSCEFERLRPAAEDWNAMLKPRSAQQP
;
A
#
# COMPACT_ATOMS: atom_id res chain seq x y z
N ALA A 1 -4.29 -16.85 5.13
CA ALA A 1 -4.70 -16.76 6.55
C ALA A 1 -4.86 -15.30 6.91
N SER A 2 -5.93 -14.91 7.60
CA SER A 2 -6.10 -13.54 8.08
C SER A 2 -5.11 -13.26 9.22
N ARG A 3 -4.38 -12.15 9.15
CA ARG A 3 -3.49 -11.68 10.23
C ARG A 3 -4.30 -10.73 11.12
N PRO A 4 -4.68 -11.10 12.36
CA PRO A 4 -5.60 -10.31 13.18
C PRO A 4 -5.05 -8.94 13.60
N ASP A 5 -3.73 -8.79 13.55
CA ASP A 5 -2.94 -7.59 13.79
C ASP A 5 -2.78 -6.70 12.54
N THR A 6 -3.28 -7.12 11.37
CA THR A 6 -3.07 -6.41 10.10
C THR A 6 -4.40 -5.97 9.49
N LEU A 7 -4.51 -4.68 9.22
CA LEU A 7 -5.60 -4.11 8.44
C LEU A 7 -5.19 -3.97 6.97
N TYR A 8 -5.88 -4.68 6.08
CA TYR A 8 -5.72 -4.54 4.63
C TYR A 8 -6.79 -3.58 4.08
N VAL A 9 -6.36 -2.47 3.50
CA VAL A 9 -7.25 -1.42 2.97
C VAL A 9 -6.86 -1.02 1.56
N SER A 10 -7.87 -0.65 0.77
CA SER A 10 -7.72 -0.01 -0.54
C SER A 10 -8.38 1.35 -0.49
N THR A 11 -7.81 2.35 -1.19
CA THR A 11 -8.36 3.71 -1.19
C THR A 11 -9.61 3.87 -2.08
N GLY A 12 -10.00 2.83 -2.82
CA GLY A 12 -11.26 2.78 -3.56
C GLY A 12 -11.41 3.78 -4.72
N GLY A 13 -10.37 4.54 -5.09
CA GLY A 13 -10.45 5.50 -6.20
C GLY A 13 -9.41 6.63 -6.23
N GLY A 14 -8.49 6.73 -5.26
CA GLY A 14 -7.45 7.75 -5.31
C GLY A 14 -6.94 8.19 -3.94
N TRP A 15 -6.48 9.45 -3.86
CA TRP A 15 -6.04 10.09 -2.62
C TRP A 15 -6.79 11.41 -2.42
N SER A 16 -8.03 11.31 -1.95
CA SER A 16 -8.82 12.48 -1.56
C SER A 16 -8.47 12.95 -0.15
N PRO A 17 -8.86 14.17 0.27
CA PRO A 17 -8.69 14.60 1.66
C PRO A 17 -9.33 13.64 2.68
N ALA A 18 -10.46 13.02 2.34
CA ALA A 18 -11.09 12.01 3.20
C ALA A 18 -10.25 10.72 3.30
N THR A 19 -9.57 10.33 2.21
CA THR A 19 -8.64 9.19 2.21
C THR A 19 -7.46 9.46 3.12
N ASP A 20 -6.87 10.66 3.01
CA ASP A 20 -5.74 11.12 3.83
C ASP A 20 -6.08 11.07 5.33
N ALA A 21 -7.21 11.70 5.71
CA ALA A 21 -7.69 11.71 7.09
C ALA A 21 -7.95 10.31 7.64
N ALA A 22 -8.53 9.41 6.83
CA ALA A 22 -8.78 8.03 7.25
C ALA A 22 -7.48 7.25 7.49
N ILE A 23 -6.46 7.43 6.64
CA ILE A 23 -5.15 6.77 6.81
C ILE A 23 -4.49 7.29 8.09
N ARG A 24 -4.49 8.61 8.33
CA ARG A 24 -3.93 9.22 9.55
C ARG A 24 -4.57 8.64 10.80
N LEU A 25 -5.91 8.56 10.85
CA LEU A 25 -6.64 8.00 11.99
C LEU A 25 -6.23 6.55 12.31
N VAL A 26 -5.93 5.75 11.28
CA VAL A 26 -5.45 4.38 11.49
C VAL A 26 -3.99 4.36 11.96
N ALA A 27 -3.16 5.24 11.39
CA ALA A 27 -1.72 5.30 11.63
C ALA A 27 -1.32 5.97 12.97
N GLU A 28 -2.21 6.73 13.60
CA GLU A 28 -2.00 7.32 14.94
C GLU A 28 -1.98 6.27 16.07
N ARG A 29 -2.33 5.01 15.78
CA ARG A 29 -2.27 3.94 16.77
C ARG A 29 -0.82 3.68 17.21
N PRO A 30 -0.58 3.42 18.52
CA PRO A 30 0.74 3.02 18.99
C PRO A 30 1.26 1.82 18.19
N GLU A 31 2.55 1.86 17.84
CA GLU A 31 3.23 0.77 17.11
C GLU A 31 2.65 0.49 15.71
N ALA A 32 1.87 1.41 15.14
CA ALA A 32 1.39 1.28 13.78
C ALA A 32 2.55 1.25 12.78
N ARG A 33 2.41 0.38 11.78
CA ARG A 33 3.28 0.34 10.60
C ARG A 33 2.44 0.56 9.35
N LEU A 34 2.81 1.55 8.56
CA LEU A 34 2.23 1.78 7.24
C LEU A 34 3.01 0.97 6.19
N VAL A 35 2.31 0.06 5.51
CA VAL A 35 2.87 -0.76 4.42
C VAL A 35 2.28 -0.33 3.09
N ALA A 36 3.10 0.29 2.24
CA ALA A 36 2.71 0.70 0.89
C ALA A 36 2.83 -0.48 -0.10
N ALA A 37 1.73 -1.21 -0.27
CA ALA A 37 1.61 -2.31 -1.22
C ALA A 37 0.91 -1.88 -2.53
N THR A 38 1.40 -0.84 -3.20
CA THR A 38 0.88 -0.34 -4.48
C THR A 38 1.55 -1.00 -5.69
N ASP A 39 0.98 -0.85 -6.88
CA ASP A 39 1.54 -1.40 -8.12
C ASP A 39 2.92 -0.79 -8.46
N ALA A 40 3.68 -1.46 -9.34
CA ALA A 40 5.01 -1.04 -9.76
C ALA A 40 4.97 -0.04 -10.93
N ASN A 41 4.09 0.96 -10.85
CA ASN A 41 3.89 2.00 -11.87
C ASN A 41 4.04 3.41 -11.27
N PRO A 42 4.13 4.48 -12.09
CA PRO A 42 4.33 5.84 -11.59
C PRO A 42 3.26 6.32 -10.61
N GLN A 43 2.00 5.94 -10.80
CA GLN A 43 0.92 6.31 -9.87
C GLN A 43 1.09 5.61 -8.51
N GLY A 44 1.49 4.34 -8.53
CA GLY A 44 1.82 3.57 -7.33
C GLY A 44 2.94 4.24 -6.54
N GLU A 45 4.00 4.71 -7.20
CA GLU A 45 5.13 5.40 -6.55
C GLU A 45 4.73 6.75 -5.94
N VAL A 46 3.77 7.48 -6.52
CA VAL A 46 3.20 8.69 -5.89
C VAL A 46 2.53 8.36 -4.55
N PHE A 47 1.81 7.25 -4.46
CA PHE A 47 1.17 6.82 -3.22
C PHE A 47 2.19 6.37 -2.17
N VAL A 48 3.27 5.71 -2.60
CA VAL A 48 4.40 5.33 -1.73
C VAL A 48 5.02 6.56 -1.09
N ALA A 49 5.29 7.60 -1.89
CA ALA A 49 5.86 8.85 -1.38
C ALA A 49 4.94 9.51 -0.33
N ARG A 50 3.64 9.61 -0.61
CA ARG A 50 2.67 10.19 0.33
C ARG A 50 2.55 9.39 1.63
N LEU A 51 2.49 8.07 1.55
CA LEU A 51 2.44 7.22 2.75
C LEU A 51 3.73 7.34 3.58
N ARG A 52 4.88 7.49 2.92
CA ARG A 52 6.16 7.71 3.59
C ARG A 52 6.19 9.05 4.32
N GLU A 53 5.71 10.11 3.69
CA GLU A 53 5.59 11.44 4.31
C GLU A 53 4.67 11.39 5.53
N LEU A 54 3.49 10.76 5.40
CA LEU A 54 2.58 10.55 6.53
C LEU A 54 3.23 9.79 7.69
N ALA A 55 3.98 8.72 7.38
CA ALA A 55 4.63 7.93 8.41
C ALA A 55 5.70 8.75 9.17
N LEU A 56 6.44 9.61 8.46
CA LEU A 56 7.39 10.53 9.07
C LEU A 56 6.69 11.56 9.98
N GLU A 57 5.58 12.14 9.51
CA GLU A 57 4.79 13.11 10.30
C GLU A 57 4.23 12.50 11.58
N LEU A 58 3.77 11.24 11.51
CA LEU A 58 3.16 10.54 12.64
C LEU A 58 4.18 9.75 13.48
N SER A 59 5.46 9.78 13.12
CA SER A 59 6.53 8.98 13.74
C SER A 59 6.21 7.47 13.81
N CYS A 60 5.54 6.94 12.78
CA CYS A 60 5.21 5.53 12.67
C CYS A 60 6.11 4.82 11.66
N GLU A 61 6.20 3.48 11.75
CA GLU A 61 7.07 2.72 10.85
C GLU A 61 6.52 2.69 9.42
N PHE A 62 7.42 2.65 8.44
CA PHE A 62 7.06 2.60 7.03
C PHE A 62 7.77 1.46 6.29
N GLU A 63 7.04 0.74 5.46
CA GLU A 63 7.57 -0.31 4.59
C GLU A 63 6.97 -0.20 3.18
N ARG A 64 7.79 -0.42 2.16
CA ARG A 64 7.35 -0.52 0.76
C ARG A 64 7.42 -1.97 0.31
N LEU A 65 6.27 -2.56 0.00
CA LEU A 65 6.17 -3.82 -0.72
C LEU A 65 5.90 -3.52 -2.19
N ARG A 66 6.76 -3.99 -3.10
CA ARG A 66 6.65 -3.74 -4.54
C ARG A 66 6.51 -5.06 -5.30
N PRO A 67 5.56 -5.19 -6.24
CA PRO A 67 5.48 -6.39 -7.06
C PRO A 67 6.69 -6.50 -7.99
N ALA A 68 7.10 -7.74 -8.29
CA ALA A 68 8.17 -8.00 -9.27
C ALA A 68 7.69 -7.86 -10.73
N ALA A 69 6.37 -7.95 -10.95
CA ALA A 69 5.71 -7.66 -12.22
C ALA A 69 5.12 -6.24 -12.22
N GLU A 70 4.40 -5.88 -13.28
CA GLU A 70 3.77 -4.56 -13.41
C GLU A 70 2.80 -4.23 -12.26
N ASP A 71 2.03 -5.22 -11.81
CA ASP A 71 1.06 -5.11 -10.73
C ASP A 71 1.00 -6.43 -9.91
N TRP A 72 0.27 -6.39 -8.80
CA TRP A 72 0.11 -7.57 -7.94
C TRP A 72 -0.67 -8.71 -8.60
N ASN A 73 -1.60 -8.41 -9.50
CA ASN A 73 -2.39 -9.44 -10.19
C ASN A 73 -1.54 -10.20 -11.22
N ALA A 74 -0.63 -9.51 -11.91
CA ALA A 74 0.31 -10.07 -12.87
C ALA A 74 1.26 -11.07 -12.20
N MET A 75 1.64 -10.85 -10.93
CA MET A 75 2.41 -11.84 -10.16
C MET A 75 1.65 -13.13 -9.87
N LEU A 76 0.32 -13.08 -9.82
CA LEU A 76 -0.54 -14.22 -9.52
C LEU A 76 -0.95 -15.01 -10.76
N LYS A 77 -0.68 -14.48 -11.98
CA LYS A 77 -0.99 -15.19 -13.22
C LYS A 77 -0.13 -16.47 -13.29
N PRO A 78 -0.75 -17.66 -13.48
CA PRO A 78 0.00 -18.90 -13.61
C PRO A 78 0.86 -18.88 -14.88
N ARG A 79 2.05 -19.49 -14.83
CA ARG A 79 2.98 -19.60 -15.98
C ARG A 79 2.35 -20.20 -17.24
N SER A 80 1.22 -20.88 -17.14
CA SER A 80 0.49 -21.47 -18.27
C SER A 80 -0.24 -20.46 -19.16
N ALA A 81 -0.34 -19.18 -18.76
CA ALA A 81 -0.93 -18.12 -19.58
C ALA A 81 0.08 -17.41 -20.51
N GLN A 82 1.36 -17.78 -20.47
CA GLN A 82 2.32 -17.45 -21.51
C GLN A 82 2.25 -18.54 -22.59
N GLN A 83 1.24 -18.47 -23.45
CA GLN A 83 1.30 -19.16 -24.75
C GLN A 83 2.10 -18.29 -25.73
N PRO A 84 2.91 -18.94 -26.60
CA PRO A 84 3.88 -18.28 -27.48
C PRO A 84 3.25 -17.35 -28.52
#